data_AF-A0A142FLJ6-F1
#
_entry.id   AF-A0A142FLJ6-F1
#
_cell.length_a   1.000
_cell.length_b   1.000
_cell.length_c   1.000
_cell.angle_alpha   90.00
_cell.angle_beta   90.00
_cell.angle_gamma   90.00
#
_symmetry.space_group_name_H-M   'P 1'
#
loop_
_entity.id
_entity.type
_entity.pdbx_description
1 polymer ?
#
loop_
_entity_poly.entity_id
_entity_poly.type
_entity_poly.pdbx_seq_one_letter_code
_entity_poly.pdbx_strand_id
1 'polypeptide(L)'
;MARPFEKLPAGAKNHLEAMAANGLLSESAAATALGMPLDQLRKVITEHKPSKEIWENALAVERDQLLSALYARAMEGDTKANQTLLAVRHGMSEKQPRGSSERVSVVFNLPAALDPAEYMKAVRVEQEKLTNGSE
;
A
#
# COMPACT_ATOMS: atom_id res chain seq x y z
N MET A 1 21.55 -35.32 -13.53
CA MET A 1 20.56 -34.49 -12.81
C MET A 1 21.27 -33.19 -12.42
N ALA A 2 20.79 -32.04 -12.87
CA ALA A 2 21.33 -30.75 -12.46
C ALA A 2 21.08 -30.54 -10.96
N ARG A 3 22.03 -29.93 -10.24
CA ARG A 3 21.87 -29.65 -8.80
C ARG A 3 20.63 -28.75 -8.60
N PRO A 4 19.80 -29.00 -7.58
CA PRO A 4 18.70 -28.11 -7.23
C PRO A 4 19.22 -26.69 -6.99
N PHE A 5 18.52 -25.68 -7.51
CA PHE A 5 18.83 -24.29 -7.18
C PHE A 5 18.46 -24.02 -5.72
N GLU A 6 19.43 -23.64 -4.89
CA GLU A 6 19.20 -23.21 -3.49
C GLU A 6 19.10 -21.69 -3.37
N LYS A 7 19.67 -20.95 -4.33
CA LYS A 7 19.69 -19.49 -4.38
C LYS A 7 19.57 -18.99 -5.82
N LEU A 8 19.15 -17.74 -5.98
CA LEU A 8 19.16 -17.09 -7.28
C LEU A 8 20.59 -16.96 -7.81
N PRO A 9 20.79 -17.07 -9.15
CA PRO A 9 22.10 -16.93 -9.75
C PRO A 9 22.67 -15.51 -9.58
N ALA A 10 23.99 -15.37 -9.63
CA ALA A 10 24.64 -14.08 -9.54
C ALA A 10 24.16 -13.17 -10.69
N GLY A 11 23.81 -11.91 -10.37
CA GLY A 11 23.25 -10.96 -11.35
C GLY A 11 21.73 -11.10 -11.57
N ALA A 12 21.06 -12.06 -10.94
CA ALA A 12 19.60 -12.19 -11.02
C ALA A 12 18.86 -10.92 -10.58
N LYS A 13 19.37 -10.23 -9.56
CA LYS A 13 18.81 -8.96 -9.10
C LYS A 13 18.71 -7.93 -10.23
N ASN A 14 19.82 -7.63 -10.89
CA ASN A 14 19.86 -6.63 -11.95
C ASN A 14 18.99 -7.04 -13.15
N HIS A 15 18.96 -8.32 -13.49
CA HIS A 15 18.12 -8.83 -14.57
C HIS A 15 16.62 -8.72 -14.24
N LEU A 16 16.21 -9.11 -13.03
CA LEU A 16 14.82 -9.01 -12.60
C LEU A 16 14.36 -7.56 -12.48
N GLU A 17 15.20 -6.67 -11.95
CA GLU A 17 14.90 -5.23 -11.89
C GLU A 17 14.80 -4.61 -13.29
N ALA A 18 15.67 -5.00 -14.23
CA ALA A 18 15.58 -4.54 -15.62
C ALA A 18 14.33 -5.06 -16.33
N MET A 19 13.90 -6.30 -16.06
CA MET A 19 12.65 -6.85 -16.58
C MET A 19 11.43 -6.15 -15.98
N ALA A 20 11.48 -5.84 -14.67
CA ALA A 20 10.45 -5.10 -13.97
C ALA A 20 10.28 -3.67 -14.49
N ALA A 21 11.38 -2.96 -14.75
CA ALA A 21 11.35 -1.62 -15.30
C ALA A 21 10.72 -1.56 -16.70
N ASN A 22 10.78 -2.66 -17.46
CA ASN A 22 10.14 -2.78 -18.77
C ASN A 22 8.70 -3.32 -18.71
N GLY A 23 8.18 -3.65 -17.52
CA GLY A 23 6.83 -4.22 -17.34
C GLY A 23 6.67 -5.63 -17.92
N LEU A 24 7.77 -6.38 -18.06
CA LEU A 24 7.79 -7.74 -18.61
C LEU A 24 8.00 -8.80 -17.52
N LEU A 25 7.85 -8.44 -16.26
CA LEU A 25 8.12 -9.34 -15.14
C LEU A 25 6.95 -10.32 -14.99
N SER A 26 7.17 -11.56 -15.42
CA SER A 26 6.28 -12.68 -15.10
C SER A 26 7.11 -13.82 -14.54
N GLU A 27 6.52 -14.67 -13.69
CA GLU A 27 7.24 -15.81 -13.09
C GLU A 27 7.85 -16.73 -14.16
N SER A 28 7.15 -16.95 -15.27
CA SER A 28 7.62 -17.77 -16.39
C SER A 28 8.73 -17.09 -17.19
N ALA A 29 8.61 -15.79 -17.46
CA ALA A 29 9.66 -15.03 -18.15
C ALA A 29 10.91 -14.91 -17.28
N ALA A 30 10.75 -14.67 -15.98
CA ALA A 30 11.84 -14.62 -15.01
C ALA A 30 12.56 -15.97 -14.92
N ALA A 31 11.82 -17.08 -14.82
CA ALA A 31 12.39 -18.42 -14.79
C ALA A 31 13.22 -18.70 -16.06
N THR A 32 12.66 -18.35 -17.23
CA THR A 32 13.33 -18.50 -18.53
C THR A 32 14.59 -17.64 -18.62
N ALA A 33 14.51 -16.36 -18.21
CA ALA A 33 15.63 -15.43 -18.24
C ALA A 33 16.77 -15.84 -17.30
N LEU A 34 16.44 -16.47 -16.16
CA LEU A 34 17.41 -16.97 -15.19
C LEU A 34 17.90 -18.39 -15.52
N GLY A 35 17.40 -19.01 -16.59
CA GLY A 35 17.78 -20.36 -17.00
C GLY A 35 17.39 -21.44 -16.00
N MET A 36 16.33 -21.21 -15.21
CA MET A 36 15.85 -22.13 -14.19
C MET A 36 14.41 -22.58 -14.43
N PRO A 37 14.02 -23.79 -14.00
CA PRO A 37 12.63 -24.22 -14.02
C PRO A 37 11.77 -23.35 -13.09
N LEU A 38 10.54 -23.08 -13.50
CA LEU A 38 9.58 -22.27 -12.73
C LEU A 38 9.30 -22.84 -11.33
N ASP A 39 9.22 -24.16 -11.19
CA ASP A 39 9.04 -24.79 -9.88
C ASP A 39 10.24 -24.55 -8.95
N GLN A 40 11.45 -24.51 -9.50
CA GLN A 40 12.64 -24.20 -8.73
C GLN A 40 12.72 -22.71 -8.37
N LEU A 41 12.30 -21.81 -9.26
CA LEU A 41 12.18 -20.39 -8.95
C LEU A 41 11.23 -20.16 -7.77
N ARG A 42 10.03 -20.75 -7.80
CA ARG A 42 9.04 -20.65 -6.73
C ARG A 42 9.57 -21.19 -5.41
N LYS A 43 10.27 -22.33 -5.45
CA LYS A 43 10.91 -22.93 -4.29
C LYS A 43 11.98 -22.01 -3.69
N VAL A 44 12.88 -21.48 -4.52
CA VAL A 44 13.95 -20.57 -4.10
C VAL A 44 13.40 -19.27 -3.49
N ILE A 45 12.34 -18.70 -4.08
CA ILE A 45 11.68 -17.50 -3.53
C ILE A 45 11.04 -17.81 -2.16
N THR A 46 10.52 -19.01 -1.97
CA THR A 46 9.86 -19.41 -0.71
C THR A 46 10.87 -19.75 0.39
N GLU A 47 11.95 -20.46 0.05
CA GLU A 47 12.89 -21.03 1.01
C GLU A 47 14.06 -20.09 1.36
N HIS A 48 14.47 -19.22 0.44
CA HIS A 48 15.64 -18.35 0.62
C HIS A 48 15.23 -16.88 0.79
N LYS A 49 15.24 -16.37 2.04
CA LYS A 49 14.83 -15.00 2.38
C LYS A 49 15.49 -13.90 1.51
N PRO A 50 16.80 -13.91 1.25
CA PRO A 50 17.41 -12.89 0.37
C PRO A 50 16.90 -12.95 -1.08
N SER A 51 16.58 -14.15 -1.59
CA SER A 51 15.99 -14.28 -2.93
C SER A 51 14.57 -13.71 -2.96
N LYS A 52 13.81 -13.91 -1.88
CA LYS A 52 12.48 -13.35 -1.71
C LYS A 52 12.51 -11.82 -1.74
N GLU A 53 13.42 -11.20 -0.99
CA GLU A 53 13.57 -9.75 -0.97
C GLU A 53 13.91 -9.19 -2.35
N ILE A 54 14.80 -9.84 -3.11
CA ILE A 54 15.11 -9.45 -4.49
C ILE A 54 13.86 -9.52 -5.38
N TRP A 55 13.08 -10.59 -5.24
CA TRP A 55 11.83 -10.77 -5.99
C TRP A 55 10.77 -9.73 -5.62
N GLU A 56 10.59 -9.44 -4.35
CA GLU A 56 9.65 -8.41 -3.86
C GLU A 56 10.06 -7.01 -4.32
N ASN A 57 11.35 -6.70 -4.32
CA ASN A 57 11.86 -5.44 -4.86
C ASN A 57 11.59 -5.31 -6.37
N ALA A 58 11.80 -6.38 -7.14
CA ALA A 58 11.47 -6.37 -8.57
C ALA A 58 9.96 -6.18 -8.80
N LEU A 59 9.10 -6.84 -8.02
CA LEU A 59 7.65 -6.64 -8.09
C LEU A 59 7.23 -5.20 -7.69
N ALA A 60 7.93 -4.57 -6.75
CA ALA A 60 7.67 -3.18 -6.40
C ALA A 60 7.99 -2.23 -7.57
N VAL A 61 9.14 -2.41 -8.22
CA VAL A 61 9.53 -1.65 -9.41
C VAL A 61 8.52 -1.83 -10.55
N GLU A 62 8.06 -3.05 -10.79
CA GLU A 62 7.04 -3.32 -11.80
C GLU A 62 5.73 -2.59 -11.48
N ARG A 63 5.26 -2.64 -10.23
CA ARG A 63 4.04 -1.93 -9.82
C ARG A 63 4.16 -0.43 -10.05
N ASP A 64 5.29 0.17 -9.69
CA ASP A 64 5.52 1.60 -9.90
C ASP A 64 5.48 1.96 -11.39
N GLN A 65 6.08 1.13 -12.24
CA GLN A 65 6.06 1.32 -13.69
C GLN A 65 4.64 1.20 -14.27
N LEU A 66 3.88 0.18 -13.84
CA LEU A 66 2.49 -0.01 -14.26
C LEU A 66 1.60 1.14 -13.80
N LEU A 67 1.80 1.64 -12.58
CA LEU A 67 1.08 2.80 -12.07
C LEU A 67 1.44 4.08 -12.84
N SER A 68 2.70 4.27 -13.21
CA SER A 68 3.13 5.40 -14.04
C SER A 68 2.48 5.35 -15.43
N ALA A 69 2.47 4.18 -16.08
CA ALA A 69 1.82 3.99 -17.37
C ALA A 69 0.30 4.21 -17.30
N LEU A 70 -0.33 3.75 -16.21
CA LEU A 70 -1.75 3.96 -15.97
C LEU A 70 -2.08 5.45 -15.74
N TYR A 71 -1.22 6.17 -15.02
CA TYR A 71 -1.35 7.60 -14.80
C TYR A 71 -1.22 8.39 -16.10
N ALA A 72 -0.27 8.05 -16.97
CA ALA A 72 -0.15 8.64 -18.30
C ALA A 72 -1.45 8.47 -19.11
N ARG A 73 -2.01 7.26 -19.16
CA ARG A 73 -3.30 7.02 -19.85
C ARG A 73 -4.48 7.76 -19.23
N ALA A 74 -4.50 7.89 -17.91
CA ALA A 74 -5.52 8.65 -17.20
C ALA A 74 -5.47 10.14 -17.56
N MET A 75 -4.26 10.71 -17.72
CA MET A 75 -4.05 12.09 -18.17
C MET A 75 -4.46 12.32 -19.63
N GLU A 76 -4.40 11.29 -20.48
CA GLU A 76 -4.91 11.33 -21.87
C GLU A 76 -6.45 11.32 -21.95
N GLY A 77 -7.15 11.19 -20.81
CA GLY A 77 -8.60 11.24 -20.72
C GLY A 77 -9.30 9.88 -20.70
N ASP A 78 -8.57 8.77 -20.55
CA ASP A 78 -9.18 7.46 -20.35
C ASP A 78 -9.90 7.39 -18.99
N THR A 79 -11.23 7.32 -19.04
CA THR A 79 -12.10 7.29 -17.85
C THR A 79 -11.92 6.00 -17.05
N LYS A 80 -11.60 4.87 -17.70
CA LYS A 80 -11.36 3.59 -17.01
C LYS A 80 -10.04 3.62 -16.26
N ALA A 81 -9.00 4.22 -16.83
CA ALA A 81 -7.73 4.41 -16.15
C ALA A 81 -7.88 5.28 -14.90
N ASN A 82 -8.65 6.37 -15.01
CA ASN A 82 -9.00 7.23 -13.87
C ASN A 82 -9.77 6.49 -12.77
N GLN A 83 -10.81 5.74 -13.12
CA GLN A 83 -11.55 4.90 -12.17
C GLN A 83 -10.64 3.87 -11.49
N THR A 84 -9.76 3.23 -12.25
CA THR A 84 -8.81 2.25 -11.71
C THR A 84 -7.83 2.88 -10.73
N LEU A 85 -7.28 4.06 -11.05
CA LEU A 85 -6.41 4.80 -10.13
C LEU A 85 -7.13 5.20 -8.84
N LEU A 86 -8.40 5.64 -8.94
CA LEU A 86 -9.23 5.95 -7.78
C LEU A 86 -9.47 4.71 -6.91
N ALA A 87 -9.75 3.56 -7.53
CA ALA A 87 -9.94 2.29 -6.83
C ALA A 87 -8.65 1.86 -6.10
N VAL A 88 -7.50 1.91 -6.77
CA VAL A 88 -6.22 1.45 -6.23
C VAL A 88 -5.67 2.38 -5.14
N ARG A 89 -5.79 3.71 -5.29
CA ARG A 89 -5.24 4.68 -4.31
C ARG A 89 -6.18 5.03 -3.17
N HIS A 90 -7.48 5.12 -3.45
CA HIS A 90 -8.47 5.61 -2.49
C HIS A 90 -9.44 4.52 -2.01
N GLY A 91 -9.27 3.28 -2.47
CA GLY A 91 -10.11 2.15 -2.07
C GLY A 91 -11.56 2.32 -2.55
N MET A 92 -11.77 3.04 -3.66
CA MET A 92 -13.09 3.23 -4.24
C MET A 92 -13.56 1.90 -4.84
N SER A 93 -14.39 1.18 -4.09
CA SER A 93 -15.04 -0.05 -4.54
C SER A 93 -16.47 0.26 -4.99
N GLU A 94 -16.82 -0.08 -6.23
CA GLU A 94 -18.21 -0.03 -6.71
C GLU A 94 -19.12 -1.04 -5.98
N LYS A 95 -18.53 -2.12 -5.44
CA LYS A 95 -19.25 -3.06 -4.59
C LYS A 95 -19.39 -2.45 -3.21
N GLN A 96 -20.64 -2.27 -2.79
CA GLN A 96 -21.02 -1.88 -1.44
C GLN A 96 -20.17 -2.64 -0.42
N PRO A 97 -19.52 -1.95 0.55
CA PRO A 97 -18.55 -2.58 1.44
C PRO A 97 -19.24 -3.70 2.24
N ARG A 98 -18.96 -4.94 1.85
CA ARG A 98 -19.33 -6.14 2.62
C ARG A 98 -18.17 -6.42 3.56
N GLY A 99 -18.30 -5.94 4.80
CA GLY A 99 -17.34 -6.25 5.86
C GLY A 99 -16.92 -5.00 6.60
N SER A 100 -17.03 -5.08 7.93
CA SER A 100 -16.63 -4.07 8.90
C SER A 100 -15.23 -3.54 8.59
N SER A 101 -15.15 -2.39 7.91
CA SER A 101 -13.91 -1.64 7.90
C SER A 101 -13.62 -1.20 9.33
N GLU A 102 -12.44 -1.50 9.86
CA GLU A 102 -11.86 -0.83 11.04
C GLU A 102 -11.60 0.66 10.76
N ARG A 103 -12.61 1.38 10.25
CA ARG A 103 -12.63 2.83 10.28
C ARG A 103 -13.15 3.18 11.66
N VAL A 104 -12.28 3.79 12.47
CA VAL A 104 -12.68 4.42 13.73
C VAL A 104 -13.86 5.34 13.42
N SER A 105 -15.06 4.88 13.79
CA SER A 105 -16.27 5.67 13.72
C SER A 105 -16.18 6.69 14.85
N VAL A 106 -15.74 7.90 14.55
CA VAL A 106 -15.84 9.02 15.49
C VAL A 106 -17.29 9.49 15.45
N VAL A 107 -18.11 8.92 16.33
CA VAL A 107 -19.48 9.38 16.55
C VAL A 107 -19.39 10.67 17.36
N PHE A 108 -19.60 11.81 16.69
CA PHE A 108 -19.79 13.07 17.37
C PHE A 108 -21.18 13.06 18.02
N ASN A 109 -21.24 12.68 19.29
CA ASN A 109 -22.41 12.94 20.13
C ASN A 109 -22.44 14.44 20.41
N LEU A 110 -23.05 15.19 19.50
CA LEU A 110 -23.40 16.58 19.76
C LEU A 110 -24.39 16.57 20.93
N PRO A 111 -24.06 17.21 22.07
CA PRO A 111 -25.04 17.40 23.13
C PRO A 111 -26.23 18.18 22.55
N ALA A 112 -27.44 17.85 23.02
CA ALA A 112 -28.65 18.58 22.64
C ALA A 112 -28.40 20.09 22.82
N ALA A 113 -28.91 20.89 21.88
CA ALA A 113 -28.73 22.34 21.89
C ALA A 113 -29.08 22.89 23.28
N LEU A 114 -28.07 23.35 24.03
CA LEU A 114 -28.29 24.02 25.31
C LEU A 114 -29.06 25.31 25.05
N ASP A 115 -30.07 25.58 25.88
CA ASP A 115 -30.74 26.87 25.90
C ASP A 115 -29.73 27.96 26.36
N PRO A 116 -29.74 29.18 25.79
CA PRO A 116 -28.70 30.19 26.06
C PRO A 116 -28.53 30.53 27.55
N ALA A 117 -29.59 30.36 28.35
CA ALA A 117 -29.56 30.57 29.79
C ALA A 117 -28.68 29.55 30.53
N GLU A 118 -28.63 28.30 30.07
CA GLU A 118 -27.83 27.23 30.68
C GLU A 118 -26.35 27.35 30.30
N TYR A 119 -26.05 27.77 29.06
CA TYR A 119 -24.68 28.04 28.61
C TYR A 119 -23.99 29.12 29.44
N MET A 120 -24.70 30.21 29.76
CA MET A 120 -24.18 31.32 30.57
C MET A 120 -23.82 30.91 32.01
N LYS A 121 -24.45 29.84 32.52
CA LYS A 121 -24.20 29.32 33.87
C LYS A 121 -22.94 28.45 33.92
N ALA A 122 -22.69 27.67 32.86
CA ALA A 122 -21.51 26.81 32.75
C ALA A 122 -20.21 27.60 32.54
N VAL A 123 -20.24 28.72 31.81
CA VAL A 123 -19.04 29.51 31.48
C VAL A 123 -18.51 30.31 32.68
N ARG A 124 -19.30 30.54 33.73
CA ARG A 124 -18.92 31.44 34.85
C ARG A 124 -18.30 30.77 36.07
N VAL A 125 -18.09 29.45 36.09
CA VAL A 125 -17.75 28.74 37.35
C VAL A 125 -16.26 28.37 37.51
N GLU A 126 -15.40 28.48 36.50
CA GLU A 126 -13.96 28.18 36.69
C GLU A 126 -13.06 29.39 36.40
N GLN A 127 -13.00 30.32 37.36
CA GLN A 127 -11.81 31.12 37.61
C GLN A 127 -11.22 30.67 38.95
N GLU A 128 -10.57 29.51 38.96
CA GLU A 128 -9.67 29.16 40.06
C GLU A 128 -8.41 30.02 39.96
N LYS A 129 -8.17 30.80 41.01
CA LYS A 129 -6.98 31.60 41.22
C LYS A 129 -5.77 30.68 41.34
N LEU A 130 -4.84 30.76 40.39
CA LEU A 130 -3.50 30.20 40.55
C LEU A 130 -2.83 30.89 41.75
N THR A 131 -2.62 30.13 42.83
CA THR A 131 -1.79 30.53 43.96
C THR A 131 -0.35 30.66 43.47
N ASN A 132 0.17 31.89 43.49
CA ASN A 132 1.58 32.20 43.20
C ASN A 132 2.50 31.36 44.09
N GLY A 133 3.25 30.44 43.49
CA GLY A 133 4.42 29.82 44.12
C GLY A 133 5.59 30.80 44.08
N SER A 134 5.90 31.42 45.21
CA SER A 134 7.12 32.20 45.43
C SER A 134 8.02 31.47 46.43
N GLU A 135 9.25 31.24 45.97
CA GLU A 135 10.49 30.89 46.69
C GLU A 135 10.64 29.50 47.32
#